data_AF-A0A961CRG6-F1
#
_entry.id   AF-A0A961CRG6-F1
#
_cell.length_a   1.000
_cell.length_b   1.000
_cell.length_c   1.000
_cell.angle_alpha   90.00
_cell.angle_beta   90.00
_cell.angle_gamma   90.00
#
_symmetry.space_group_name_H-M   'P 1'
#
loop_
_entity.id
_entity.type
_entity.pdbx_description
1 polymer ?
#
loop_
_entity_poly.entity_id
_entity_poly.type
_entity_poly.pdbx_seq_one_letter_code
_entity_poly.pdbx_strand_id
1 'polypeptide(L)'
;MTPDRDAPSTPERPDIEVLRPDPLPQRLLVRWRRAGRAEGRDAEWHPARAAILAAIVVALAWWLPGAAVFLGILVALILVHEFGHLVVARRCGMAPTEYFLGFGPTVWSRTSRRGLRYGIKVVVLGGYVKVPGMGPSEEVEASLEPFTYRAASRPRRLAVILAGVAVNFAVALALFWSYAMWSPQIDVGPTRAATGSVSLMWEVSHDTVTSLGELVAGAADYSKSVADGEVPEQRMVSAVGGAQLTDGLLDQHPSRLLLLAGLFSTSIAVFNLLPLLPLDGGHAALIVAEGAIARVRRRPRYRLDPNRFRVAAAAVVVVLLALGATSMYIDVLHPLSAVG
;
A
#
# COMPACT_ATOMS: atom_id res chain seq x y z
N MET A 1 45.02 2.28 -60.84
CA MET A 1 43.62 2.68 -60.59
C MET A 1 43.04 1.67 -59.63
N THR A 2 43.11 1.95 -58.34
CA THR A 2 42.63 1.10 -57.23
C THR A 2 41.79 2.00 -56.34
N PRO A 3 40.53 1.65 -56.03
CA PRO A 3 39.64 2.55 -55.32
C PRO A 3 39.90 2.51 -53.81
N ASP A 4 39.83 3.70 -53.25
CA ASP A 4 39.87 4.07 -51.84
C ASP A 4 38.73 3.37 -51.07
N ARG A 5 39.07 2.76 -49.94
CA ARG A 5 38.12 2.11 -49.02
C ARG A 5 38.40 2.63 -47.62
N ASP A 6 37.76 3.73 -47.25
CA ASP A 6 37.55 4.10 -45.85
C ASP A 6 36.30 5.00 -45.73
N ALA A 7 35.15 4.36 -45.54
CA ALA A 7 33.96 5.02 -45.02
C ALA A 7 33.65 4.44 -43.64
N PRO A 8 33.48 5.27 -42.58
CA PRO A 8 33.20 4.78 -41.24
C PRO A 8 31.78 4.21 -41.15
N SER A 9 31.67 2.97 -40.66
CA SER A 9 30.40 2.30 -40.42
C SER A 9 29.59 3.02 -39.34
N THR A 10 28.30 3.24 -39.62
CA THR A 10 27.33 3.72 -38.63
C THR A 10 27.20 2.72 -37.49
N PRO A 11 27.18 3.14 -36.21
CA PRO A 11 26.94 2.21 -35.11
C PRO A 11 25.51 1.67 -35.20
N GLU A 12 25.40 0.34 -35.35
CA GLU A 12 24.13 -0.37 -35.26
C GLU A 12 23.43 -0.02 -33.95
N ARG A 13 22.16 0.40 -34.06
CA ARG A 13 21.30 0.56 -32.90
C ARG A 13 21.08 -0.83 -32.30
N PRO A 14 21.32 -1.06 -31.00
CA PRO A 14 21.02 -2.35 -30.40
C PRO A 14 19.52 -2.59 -30.49
N ASP A 15 19.16 -3.72 -31.11
CA ASP A 15 17.80 -4.21 -31.22
C ASP A 15 17.15 -4.21 -29.84
N ILE A 16 15.99 -3.54 -29.73
CA ILE A 16 15.14 -3.59 -28.54
C ILE A 16 14.40 -4.94 -28.62
N GLU A 17 15.14 -6.02 -28.42
CA GLU A 17 14.57 -7.31 -28.13
C GLU A 17 13.95 -7.22 -26.74
N VAL A 18 12.64 -7.50 -26.69
CA VAL A 18 11.79 -7.45 -25.51
C VAL A 18 12.50 -8.12 -24.33
N LEU A 19 12.94 -7.30 -23.36
CA LEU A 19 13.47 -7.72 -22.06
C LEU A 19 12.42 -8.56 -21.32
N ARG A 20 12.30 -9.84 -21.67
CA ARG A 20 11.83 -10.86 -20.75
C ARG A 20 12.95 -11.00 -19.72
N PRO A 21 12.74 -10.66 -18.43
CA PRO A 21 13.75 -10.95 -17.44
C PRO A 21 13.90 -12.47 -17.39
N ASP A 22 15.07 -12.96 -17.78
CA ASP A 22 15.43 -14.35 -17.54
C ASP A 22 15.20 -14.66 -16.06
N PRO A 23 14.64 -15.84 -15.74
CA PRO A 23 14.59 -16.28 -14.35
C PRO A 23 16.03 -16.23 -13.81
N LEU A 24 16.20 -15.61 -12.63
CA LEU A 24 17.48 -15.54 -11.91
C LEU A 24 18.23 -16.88 -12.07
N PRO A 25 19.51 -16.87 -12.51
CA PRO A 25 20.28 -18.09 -12.69
C PRO A 25 20.13 -19.02 -11.49
N GLN A 26 19.90 -20.33 -11.71
CA GLN A 26 19.55 -21.28 -10.64
C GLN A 26 20.50 -21.25 -9.43
N ARG A 27 21.78 -20.90 -9.64
CA ARG A 27 22.80 -20.74 -8.59
C ARG A 27 22.54 -19.53 -7.67
N LEU A 28 22.07 -18.41 -8.23
CA LEU A 28 21.66 -17.23 -7.47
C LEU A 28 20.35 -17.49 -6.73
N LEU A 29 19.41 -18.23 -7.33
CA LEU A 29 18.17 -18.69 -6.67
C LEU A 29 18.43 -19.57 -5.43
N VAL A 30 19.44 -20.45 -5.48
CA VAL A 30 19.80 -21.30 -4.33
C VAL A 30 20.45 -20.50 -3.21
N ARG A 31 21.31 -19.52 -3.52
CA ARG A 31 21.89 -18.60 -2.53
C ARG A 31 20.84 -17.64 -1.96
N TRP A 32 19.95 -17.12 -2.79
CA TRP A 32 18.73 -16.39 -2.40
C TRP A 32 17.86 -17.15 -1.41
N ARG A 33 17.58 -18.43 -1.71
CA ARG A 33 16.84 -19.32 -0.82
C ARG A 33 17.55 -19.56 0.51
N ARG A 34 18.87 -19.37 0.61
CA ARG A 34 19.63 -19.46 1.87
C ARG A 34 19.64 -18.13 2.62
N ALA A 35 19.79 -16.99 1.92
CA ALA A 35 19.73 -15.65 2.52
C ALA A 35 18.36 -15.35 3.16
N GLY A 36 17.25 -15.63 2.45
CA GLY A 36 15.89 -15.48 3.01
C GLY A 36 15.55 -16.46 4.15
N ARG A 37 16.35 -17.53 4.32
CA ARG A 37 16.29 -18.45 5.48
C ARG A 37 17.13 -17.97 6.66
N ALA A 38 18.22 -17.23 6.43
CA ALA A 38 19.09 -16.71 7.48
C ALA A 38 18.49 -15.48 8.19
N GLU A 39 17.72 -14.66 7.48
CA GLU A 39 17.04 -13.46 7.99
C GLU A 39 15.68 -13.77 8.67
N GLY A 40 15.48 -15.02 9.11
CA GLY A 40 14.21 -15.53 9.65
C GLY A 40 14.32 -16.13 11.05
N ARG A 41 15.33 -15.75 11.84
CA ARG A 41 15.34 -16.02 13.28
C ARG A 41 14.74 -14.82 14.03
N ASP A 42 13.49 -14.50 13.72
CA ASP A 42 12.69 -13.71 14.65
C ASP A 42 12.57 -14.55 15.94
N ALA A 43 12.65 -13.93 17.12
CA ALA A 43 12.53 -14.63 18.41
C ALA A 43 11.39 -15.66 18.37
N GLU A 44 11.64 -16.91 18.77
CA GLU A 44 10.61 -17.95 18.77
C GLU A 44 9.42 -17.51 19.64
N TRP A 45 8.32 -17.14 18.99
CA TRP A 45 7.07 -16.89 19.68
C TRP A 45 6.50 -18.22 20.12
N HIS A 46 6.26 -18.37 21.42
CA HIS A 46 5.62 -19.57 21.93
C HIS A 46 4.27 -19.77 21.23
N PRO A 47 4.01 -20.95 20.62
CA PRO A 47 2.80 -21.22 19.85
C PRO A 47 1.52 -20.99 20.66
N ALA A 48 1.60 -21.15 21.98
CA ALA A 48 0.51 -20.84 22.91
C ALA A 48 0.08 -19.36 22.88
N ARG A 49 1.02 -18.42 22.78
CA ARG A 49 0.69 -16.97 22.74
C ARG A 49 -0.01 -16.59 21.43
N ALA A 50 0.46 -17.14 20.32
CA ALA A 50 -0.18 -16.96 19.01
C ALA A 50 -1.59 -17.58 18.98
N ALA A 51 -1.76 -18.78 19.58
CA ALA A 51 -3.06 -19.43 19.69
C ALA A 51 -4.05 -18.63 20.54
N ILE A 52 -3.61 -18.04 21.66
CA ILE A 52 -4.46 -17.19 22.52
C ILE A 52 -4.88 -15.91 21.78
N LEU A 53 -3.95 -15.22 21.11
CA LEU A 53 -4.27 -14.01 20.34
C LEU A 53 -5.22 -14.33 19.17
N ALA A 54 -4.97 -15.42 18.45
CA ALA A 54 -5.86 -15.89 17.39
C ALA A 54 -7.25 -16.25 17.95
N ALA A 55 -7.33 -16.93 19.10
CA ALA A 55 -8.60 -17.26 19.74
C ALA A 55 -9.37 -16.02 20.20
N ILE A 56 -8.69 -15.00 20.74
CA ILE A 56 -9.31 -13.71 21.10
C ILE A 56 -9.86 -13.01 19.86
N VAL A 57 -9.08 -12.95 18.77
CA VAL A 57 -9.52 -12.36 17.50
C VAL A 57 -10.71 -13.12 16.93
N VAL A 58 -10.67 -14.45 16.92
CA VAL A 58 -11.77 -15.30 16.44
C VAL A 58 -13.01 -15.14 17.31
N ALA A 59 -12.86 -15.09 18.64
CA ALA A 59 -13.96 -14.84 19.55
C ALA A 59 -14.56 -13.45 19.30
N LEU A 60 -13.74 -12.40 19.24
CA LEU A 60 -14.23 -11.03 18.95
C LEU A 60 -14.93 -10.95 17.59
N ALA A 61 -14.40 -11.61 16.56
CA ALA A 61 -15.02 -11.69 15.23
C ALA A 61 -16.35 -12.45 15.24
N TRP A 62 -16.47 -13.49 16.07
CA TRP A 62 -17.70 -14.25 16.26
C TRP A 62 -18.79 -13.45 16.97
N TRP A 63 -18.39 -12.58 17.91
CA TRP A 63 -19.30 -11.72 18.66
C TRP A 63 -19.63 -10.40 17.94
N LEU A 64 -18.92 -10.05 16.86
CA LEU A 64 -19.10 -8.82 16.07
C LEU A 64 -18.97 -9.09 14.56
N PRO A 65 -20.02 -9.61 13.90
CA PRO A 65 -19.96 -10.02 12.49
C PRO A 65 -19.62 -8.84 11.56
N GLY A 66 -20.12 -7.63 11.82
CA GLY A 66 -19.74 -6.42 11.10
C GLY A 66 -18.24 -6.12 11.18
N ALA A 67 -17.63 -6.28 12.36
CA ALA A 67 -16.20 -6.06 12.55
C ALA A 67 -15.35 -7.09 11.78
N ALA A 68 -15.78 -8.35 11.75
CA ALA A 68 -15.10 -9.41 11.02
C ALA A 68 -15.08 -9.13 9.50
N VAL A 69 -16.23 -8.76 8.95
CA VAL A 69 -16.37 -8.42 7.52
C VAL A 69 -15.57 -7.16 7.18
N PHE A 70 -15.67 -6.13 8.01
CA PHE A 70 -14.91 -4.90 7.84
C PHE A 70 -13.40 -5.14 7.82
N LEU A 71 -12.87 -5.88 8.80
CA LEU A 71 -11.46 -6.23 8.86
C LEU A 71 -11.05 -7.08 7.65
N GLY A 72 -11.91 -8.01 7.23
CA GLY A 72 -11.70 -8.80 6.02
C GLY A 72 -11.56 -7.94 4.77
N ILE A 73 -12.41 -6.93 4.61
CA ILE A 73 -12.33 -5.94 3.52
C ILE A 73 -10.98 -5.19 3.59
N LEU A 74 -10.64 -4.60 4.73
CA LEU A 74 -9.39 -3.84 4.87
C LEU A 74 -8.16 -4.71 4.58
N VAL A 75 -8.09 -5.92 5.14
CA VAL A 75 -6.99 -6.87 4.89
C VAL A 75 -6.90 -7.21 3.40
N ALA A 76 -8.02 -7.47 2.74
CA ALA A 76 -8.03 -7.76 1.31
C ALA A 76 -7.50 -6.58 0.49
N LEU A 77 -7.96 -5.35 0.78
CA LEU A 77 -7.51 -4.14 0.08
C LEU A 77 -6.02 -3.87 0.29
N ILE A 78 -5.51 -4.02 1.52
CA ILE A 78 -4.08 -3.89 1.83
C ILE A 78 -3.28 -4.94 1.07
N LEU A 79 -3.69 -6.21 1.09
CA LEU A 79 -2.98 -7.27 0.37
C LEU A 79 -2.94 -7.00 -1.14
N VAL A 80 -4.06 -6.57 -1.72
CA VAL A 80 -4.12 -6.25 -3.15
C VAL A 80 -3.25 -5.04 -3.49
N HIS A 81 -3.19 -4.03 -2.63
CA HIS A 81 -2.25 -2.91 -2.73
C HIS A 81 -0.79 -3.40 -2.77
N GLU A 82 -0.37 -4.16 -1.76
CA GLU A 82 0.98 -4.73 -1.65
C GLU A 82 1.31 -5.62 -2.86
N PHE A 83 0.31 -6.37 -3.34
CA PHE A 83 0.46 -7.21 -4.52
C PHE A 83 0.80 -6.37 -5.78
N GLY A 84 0.27 -5.16 -5.89
CA GLY A 84 0.64 -4.19 -6.94
C GLY A 84 2.14 -3.93 -6.97
N HIS A 85 2.73 -3.56 -5.82
CA HIS A 85 4.17 -3.36 -5.70
C HIS A 85 4.96 -4.62 -6.08
N LEU A 86 4.55 -5.78 -5.54
CA LEU A 86 5.21 -7.06 -5.79
C LEU A 86 5.29 -7.38 -7.28
N VAL A 87 4.17 -7.22 -7.99
CA VAL A 87 4.05 -7.54 -9.41
C VAL A 87 4.92 -6.60 -10.24
N VAL A 88 4.84 -5.29 -10.01
CA VAL A 88 5.60 -4.32 -10.78
C VAL A 88 7.10 -4.39 -10.47
N ALA A 89 7.48 -4.68 -9.22
CA ALA A 89 8.88 -4.90 -8.84
C ALA A 89 9.49 -6.05 -9.64
N ARG A 90 8.79 -7.18 -9.73
CA ARG A 90 9.23 -8.33 -10.55
C ARG A 90 9.32 -8.00 -12.03
N ARG A 91 8.34 -7.27 -12.57
CA ARG A 91 8.36 -6.82 -13.98
C ARG A 91 9.51 -5.86 -14.26
N CYS A 92 9.94 -5.09 -13.26
CA CYS A 92 11.11 -4.20 -13.35
C CYS A 92 12.45 -4.91 -13.15
N GLY A 93 12.47 -6.24 -13.03
CA GLY A 93 13.70 -7.02 -12.80
C GLY A 93 14.21 -6.96 -11.36
N MET A 94 13.42 -6.44 -10.42
CA MET A 94 13.77 -6.46 -8.99
C MET A 94 13.37 -7.79 -8.37
N ALA A 95 14.04 -8.15 -7.29
CA ALA A 95 13.81 -9.42 -6.60
C ALA A 95 13.15 -9.17 -5.22
N PRO A 96 11.82 -9.05 -5.11
CA PRO A 96 11.17 -8.95 -3.79
C PRO A 96 11.36 -10.23 -2.97
N THR A 97 11.77 -10.07 -1.71
CA THR A 97 12.06 -11.16 -0.76
C THR A 97 10.86 -11.53 0.10
N GLU A 98 10.02 -10.55 0.45
CA GLU A 98 8.92 -10.74 1.39
C GLU A 98 7.61 -10.12 0.91
N TYR A 99 6.50 -10.79 1.23
CA TYR A 99 5.13 -10.31 1.03
C TYR A 99 4.30 -10.72 2.25
N PHE A 100 4.14 -9.84 3.22
CA PHE A 100 3.54 -10.18 4.52
C PHE A 100 2.33 -9.32 4.83
N LEU A 101 1.38 -9.96 5.52
CA LEU A 101 0.30 -9.28 6.21
C LEU A 101 0.74 -8.95 7.62
N GLY A 102 0.68 -7.68 7.97
CA GLY A 102 0.93 -7.17 9.31
C GLY A 102 2.40 -6.93 9.67
N PHE A 103 2.62 -6.59 10.93
CA PHE A 103 3.90 -6.19 11.49
C PHE A 103 4.27 -6.99 12.74
N GLY A 104 5.56 -6.93 13.08
CA GLY A 104 6.11 -7.59 14.26
C GLY A 104 6.43 -9.08 14.01
N PRO A 105 6.32 -9.91 15.05
CA PRO A 105 6.72 -11.31 15.00
C PRO A 105 5.88 -12.15 14.05
N THR A 106 6.54 -13.11 13.41
CA THR A 106 5.92 -13.97 12.40
C THR A 106 5.07 -15.07 13.07
N VAL A 107 3.78 -15.10 12.75
CA VAL A 107 2.86 -16.16 13.22
C VAL A 107 2.97 -17.37 12.31
N TRP A 108 2.93 -17.13 11.01
CA TRP A 108 3.05 -18.16 9.99
C TRP A 108 3.74 -17.59 8.76
N SER A 109 4.58 -18.40 8.12
CA SER A 109 5.15 -18.05 6.81
C SER A 109 5.42 -19.28 5.96
N ARG A 110 5.46 -19.07 4.65
CA ARG A 110 5.85 -20.06 3.65
C ARG A 110 6.73 -19.41 2.60
N THR A 111 7.68 -20.18 2.06
CA THR A 111 8.53 -19.73 0.96
C THR A 111 8.05 -20.33 -0.35
N SER A 112 7.76 -19.47 -1.32
CA SER A 112 7.43 -19.87 -2.70
C SER A 112 8.64 -20.51 -3.40
N ARG A 113 8.38 -21.31 -4.44
CA ARG A 113 9.44 -21.88 -5.31
C ARG A 113 10.38 -20.81 -5.87
N ARG A 114 9.88 -19.57 -6.05
CA ARG A 114 10.65 -18.43 -6.56
C ARG A 114 11.40 -17.63 -5.47
N GLY A 115 11.44 -18.12 -4.23
CA GLY A 115 12.20 -17.50 -3.14
C GLY A 115 11.47 -16.40 -2.36
N LEU A 116 10.24 -16.05 -2.74
CA LEU A 116 9.41 -15.09 -1.99
C LEU A 116 8.88 -15.74 -0.71
N ARG A 117 9.19 -15.14 0.45
CA ARG A 117 8.60 -15.49 1.74
C ARG A 117 7.28 -14.72 1.90
N TYR A 118 6.19 -15.42 2.18
CA TYR A 118 4.91 -14.78 2.44
C TYR A 118 4.28 -15.35 3.69
N GLY A 119 3.48 -14.56 4.38
CA GLY A 119 2.97 -14.96 5.69
C GLY A 119 2.15 -13.91 6.41
N ILE A 120 1.85 -14.21 7.66
CA ILE A 120 1.05 -13.38 8.56
C ILE A 120 1.88 -13.12 9.82
N LYS A 121 1.88 -11.86 10.25
CA LYS A 121 2.49 -11.40 11.51
C LYS A 121 1.40 -11.07 12.52
N VAL A 122 1.79 -10.94 13.79
CA VAL A 122 0.85 -10.78 14.91
C VAL A 122 -0.04 -9.54 14.75
N VAL A 123 0.51 -8.41 14.33
CA VAL A 123 -0.23 -7.15 14.22
C VAL A 123 -0.75 -6.99 12.81
N VAL A 124 -2.01 -7.36 12.56
CA VAL A 124 -2.68 -7.35 11.24
C VAL A 124 -3.16 -5.93 10.84
N LEU A 125 -2.36 -4.90 11.13
CA LEU A 125 -2.68 -3.49 10.85
C LEU A 125 -1.79 -2.96 9.72
N GLY A 126 -1.92 -3.54 8.53
CA GLY A 126 -1.13 -3.19 7.35
C GLY A 126 -0.51 -4.41 6.68
N GLY A 127 0.36 -4.16 5.71
CA GLY A 127 1.12 -5.17 4.97
C GLY A 127 2.40 -4.54 4.45
N TYR A 128 3.29 -5.37 3.90
CA TYR A 128 4.48 -4.85 3.22
C TYR A 128 5.04 -5.82 2.18
N VAL A 129 5.66 -5.24 1.16
CA VAL A 129 6.58 -5.92 0.24
C VAL A 129 8.02 -5.50 0.50
N LYS A 130 8.86 -6.43 0.95
CA LYS A 130 10.30 -6.17 1.07
C LYS A 130 10.96 -6.33 -0.29
N VAL A 131 11.47 -5.22 -0.84
CA VAL A 131 12.35 -5.22 -2.00
C VAL A 131 13.76 -4.86 -1.53
N PRO A 132 14.78 -5.71 -1.74
CA PRO A 132 16.14 -5.45 -1.28
C PRO A 132 16.67 -4.10 -1.75
N GLY A 133 17.39 -3.41 -0.88
CA GLY A 133 17.95 -2.09 -1.14
C GLY A 133 16.91 -0.97 -1.18
N MET A 134 15.71 -1.21 -0.64
CA MET A 134 14.73 -0.15 -0.35
C MET A 134 15.12 0.58 0.94
N GLY A 135 15.71 -0.13 1.92
CA GLY A 135 16.38 0.48 3.07
C GLY A 135 17.70 1.14 2.65
N PRO A 136 17.96 2.43 2.98
CA PRO A 136 19.18 3.11 2.56
C PRO A 136 20.45 2.42 3.07
N SER A 137 20.40 1.90 4.29
CA SER A 137 21.48 1.20 4.99
C SER A 137 21.31 -0.33 4.98
N GLU A 138 20.45 -0.87 4.11
CA GLU A 138 20.32 -2.31 3.97
C GLU A 138 21.58 -2.87 3.29
N GLU A 139 22.28 -3.75 4.00
CA GLU A 139 23.40 -4.50 3.43
C GLU A 139 22.86 -5.62 2.57
N VAL A 140 23.26 -5.62 1.29
CA VAL A 140 22.86 -6.62 0.31
C VAL A 140 24.12 -7.26 -0.24
N GLU A 141 24.12 -8.59 -0.41
CA GLU A 141 25.22 -9.32 -1.03
C GLU A 141 25.55 -8.68 -2.40
N ALA A 142 26.84 -8.44 -2.67
CA ALA A 142 27.27 -7.71 -3.86
C ALA A 142 26.74 -8.29 -5.18
N SER A 143 26.54 -9.61 -5.27
CA SER A 143 25.97 -10.27 -6.45
C SER A 143 24.48 -9.97 -6.66
N LEU A 144 23.77 -9.50 -5.64
CA LEU A 144 22.34 -9.20 -5.67
C LEU A 144 22.06 -7.71 -5.86
N GLU A 145 23.08 -6.87 -5.67
CA GLU A 145 22.97 -5.42 -5.84
C GLU A 145 22.29 -4.99 -7.16
N PRO A 146 22.58 -5.60 -8.34
CA PRO A 146 21.91 -5.23 -9.59
C PRO A 146 20.38 -5.43 -9.60
N PHE A 147 19.85 -6.29 -8.73
CA PHE A 147 18.42 -6.61 -8.62
C PHE A 147 17.72 -5.84 -7.48
N THR A 148 18.43 -4.91 -6.85
CA THR A 148 17.90 -4.10 -5.75
C THR A 148 17.04 -2.94 -6.26
N TYR A 149 16.16 -2.48 -5.40
CA TYR A 149 15.38 -1.28 -5.58
C TYR A 149 16.28 -0.06 -5.84
N ARG A 150 17.35 0.10 -5.05
CA ARG A 150 18.30 1.20 -5.26
C ARG A 150 19.09 1.07 -6.56
N ALA A 151 19.41 -0.10 -7.07
CA ALA A 151 20.11 -0.19 -8.36
C ALA A 151 19.22 0.20 -9.57
N ALA A 152 17.90 0.13 -9.42
CA ALA A 152 16.97 0.42 -10.50
C ALA A 152 16.93 1.92 -10.90
N SER A 153 16.52 2.17 -12.15
CA SER A 153 16.33 3.52 -12.67
C SER A 153 15.14 4.21 -12.00
N ARG A 154 15.17 5.55 -11.93
CA ARG A 154 14.09 6.39 -11.38
C ARG A 154 12.68 6.01 -11.88
N PRO A 155 12.42 5.84 -13.20
CA PRO A 155 11.08 5.48 -13.65
C PRO A 155 10.65 4.08 -13.19
N ARG A 156 11.57 3.11 -13.08
CA ARG A 156 11.23 1.78 -12.54
C ARG A 156 10.91 1.84 -11.06
N ARG A 157 11.70 2.58 -10.28
CA ARG A 157 11.45 2.82 -8.85
C ARG A 157 10.11 3.50 -8.62
N LEU A 158 9.80 4.53 -9.42
CA LEU A 158 8.54 5.26 -9.38
C LEU A 158 7.36 4.34 -9.78
N ALA A 159 7.51 3.55 -10.84
CA ALA A 159 6.48 2.61 -11.27
C ALA A 159 6.15 1.57 -10.18
N VAL A 160 7.16 1.07 -9.45
CA VAL A 160 6.94 0.15 -8.33
C VAL A 160 6.14 0.81 -7.22
N ILE A 161 6.50 2.03 -6.81
CA ILE A 161 5.77 2.76 -5.75
C ILE A 161 4.35 3.09 -6.17
N LEU A 162 4.13 3.58 -7.39
CA LEU A 162 2.78 3.94 -7.83
C LEU A 162 1.89 2.72 -8.11
N ALA A 163 2.45 1.51 -8.14
CA ALA A 163 1.72 0.29 -8.46
C ALA A 163 0.65 -0.05 -7.43
N GLY A 164 0.93 0.08 -6.13
CA GLY A 164 -0.04 -0.21 -5.07
C GLY A 164 -1.24 0.75 -5.14
N VAL A 165 -0.96 2.05 -5.23
CA VAL A 165 -1.97 3.11 -5.43
C VAL A 165 -2.82 2.85 -6.67
N ALA A 166 -2.19 2.56 -7.82
CA ALA A 166 -2.91 2.31 -9.07
C ALA A 166 -3.82 1.07 -9.00
N VAL A 167 -3.36 0.01 -8.33
CA VAL A 167 -4.16 -1.20 -8.14
C VAL A 167 -5.38 -0.93 -7.26
N ASN A 168 -5.25 -0.13 -6.19
CA ASN A 168 -6.41 0.22 -5.36
C ASN A 168 -7.44 1.08 -6.10
N PHE A 169 -7.03 2.02 -6.95
CA PHE A 169 -7.98 2.72 -7.82
C PHE A 169 -8.67 1.76 -8.80
N ALA A 170 -7.94 0.82 -9.39
CA ALA A 170 -8.52 -0.19 -10.28
C ALA A 170 -9.53 -1.10 -9.56
N VAL A 171 -9.21 -1.52 -8.32
CA VAL A 171 -10.11 -2.28 -7.46
C VAL A 171 -11.35 -1.47 -7.10
N ALA A 172 -11.19 -0.19 -6.76
CA ALA A 172 -12.32 0.69 -6.45
C ALA A 172 -13.29 0.80 -7.64
N LEU A 173 -12.76 1.02 -8.86
CA LEU A 173 -13.58 1.06 -10.08
C LEU A 173 -14.35 -0.26 -10.29
N ALA A 174 -13.68 -1.40 -10.07
CA ALA A 174 -14.33 -2.71 -10.18
C ALA A 174 -15.42 -2.91 -9.12
N LEU A 175 -15.20 -2.44 -7.88
CA LEU A 175 -16.14 -2.54 -6.77
C LEU A 175 -17.36 -1.62 -6.96
N PHE A 176 -17.16 -0.37 -7.37
CA PHE A 176 -18.25 0.56 -7.70
C PHE A 176 -19.07 0.07 -8.88
N TRP A 177 -18.42 -0.47 -9.91
CA TRP A 177 -19.11 -1.05 -11.04
C TRP A 177 -19.94 -2.26 -10.61
N SER A 178 -19.36 -3.15 -9.80
CA SER A 178 -20.05 -4.33 -9.27
C SER A 178 -21.22 -3.95 -8.37
N TYR A 179 -21.06 -2.90 -7.55
CA TYR A 179 -22.14 -2.33 -6.75
C TYR A 179 -23.29 -1.85 -7.65
N ALA A 180 -23.00 -1.09 -8.71
CA ALA A 180 -24.02 -0.62 -9.64
C ALA A 180 -24.74 -1.75 -10.40
N MET A 181 -24.07 -2.89 -10.64
CA MET A 181 -24.68 -4.04 -11.32
C MET A 181 -25.48 -4.95 -10.40
N TRP A 182 -25.15 -4.99 -9.11
CA TRP A 182 -25.78 -5.90 -8.15
C TRP A 182 -26.74 -5.20 -7.19
N SER A 183 -26.70 -3.87 -7.10
CA SER A 183 -27.61 -3.11 -6.26
C SER A 183 -29.03 -3.12 -6.85
N PRO A 184 -30.05 -3.65 -6.14
CA PRO A 184 -31.44 -3.60 -6.62
C PRO A 184 -31.99 -2.17 -6.76
N GLN A 185 -31.34 -1.19 -6.12
CA GLN A 185 -31.74 0.21 -6.15
C GLN A 185 -31.18 0.97 -7.37
N ILE A 186 -30.28 0.36 -8.14
CA ILE A 186 -29.61 1.01 -9.27
C ILE A 186 -29.98 0.27 -10.55
N ASP A 187 -30.77 0.92 -11.39
CA ASP A 187 -31.15 0.39 -12.72
C ASP A 187 -30.41 1.15 -13.82
N VAL A 188 -29.15 0.76 -14.05
CA VAL A 188 -28.31 1.31 -15.12
C VAL A 188 -27.62 0.21 -15.90
N GLY A 189 -27.44 0.41 -17.20
CA GLY A 189 -26.67 -0.52 -18.03
C GLY A 189 -25.16 -0.51 -17.73
N PRO A 190 -24.41 -1.56 -18.12
CA PRO A 190 -22.98 -1.71 -17.80
C PRO A 190 -22.08 -0.53 -18.18
N THR A 191 -22.37 0.13 -19.30
CA THR A 191 -21.60 1.28 -19.79
C THR A 191 -21.80 2.51 -18.90
N ARG A 192 -23.06 2.80 -18.52
CA ARG A 192 -23.39 3.89 -17.59
C ARG A 192 -22.84 3.61 -16.19
N ALA A 193 -22.86 2.36 -15.74
CA ALA A 193 -22.22 1.96 -14.49
C ALA A 193 -20.71 2.22 -14.51
N ALA A 194 -20.03 1.93 -15.61
CA ALA A 194 -18.59 2.15 -15.74
C ALA A 194 -18.25 3.65 -15.66
N THR A 195 -18.99 4.50 -16.38
CA THR A 195 -18.80 5.95 -16.29
C THR A 195 -19.15 6.49 -14.90
N GLY A 196 -20.24 6.01 -14.29
CA GLY A 196 -20.63 6.38 -12.93
C GLY A 196 -19.59 5.97 -11.87
N SER A 197 -18.92 4.83 -12.06
CA SER A 197 -17.85 4.37 -11.17
C SER A 197 -16.63 5.29 -11.20
N VAL A 198 -16.29 5.83 -12.38
CA VAL A 198 -15.21 6.82 -12.52
C VAL A 198 -15.60 8.13 -11.85
N SER A 199 -16.84 8.61 -12.06
CA SER A 199 -17.35 9.81 -11.41
C SER A 199 -17.36 9.68 -9.88
N LEU A 200 -17.86 8.56 -9.36
CA LEU A 200 -17.88 8.29 -7.92
C LEU A 200 -16.46 8.18 -7.36
N MET A 201 -15.54 7.49 -8.03
CA MET A 201 -14.14 7.43 -7.61
C MET A 201 -13.51 8.83 -7.56
N TRP A 202 -13.81 9.68 -8.53
CA TRP A 202 -13.33 11.06 -8.56
C TRP A 202 -13.89 11.88 -7.38
N GLU A 203 -15.19 11.82 -7.14
CA GLU A 203 -15.87 12.51 -6.02
C GLU A 203 -15.28 12.09 -4.68
N VAL A 204 -15.20 10.78 -4.42
CA VAL A 204 -14.60 10.25 -3.19
C VAL A 204 -13.14 10.68 -3.05
N SER A 205 -12.39 10.74 -4.15
CA SER A 205 -10.99 11.20 -4.11
C SER A 205 -10.89 12.69 -3.78
N HIS A 206 -11.71 13.51 -4.44
CA HIS A 206 -11.77 14.95 -4.23
C HIS A 206 -12.18 15.29 -2.79
N ASP A 207 -13.21 14.62 -2.28
CA ASP A 207 -13.74 14.84 -0.95
C ASP A 207 -12.75 14.37 0.11
N THR A 208 -12.04 13.26 -0.13
CA THR A 208 -10.95 12.82 0.75
C THR A 208 -9.85 13.89 0.83
N VAL A 209 -9.41 14.45 -0.30
CA VAL A 209 -8.38 15.50 -0.32
C VAL A 209 -8.86 16.78 0.36
N THR A 210 -10.10 17.18 0.10
CA THR A 210 -10.70 18.39 0.68
C THR A 210 -10.85 18.25 2.19
N SER A 211 -11.39 17.12 2.66
CA SER A 211 -11.53 16.80 4.09
C SER A 211 -10.17 16.78 4.80
N LEU A 212 -9.12 16.29 4.15
CA LEU A 212 -7.76 16.35 4.72
C LEU A 212 -7.22 17.78 4.82
N GLY A 213 -7.49 18.61 3.81
CA GLY A 213 -7.14 20.02 3.84
C GLY A 213 -7.84 20.76 4.97
N GLU A 214 -9.14 20.52 5.15
CA GLU A 214 -9.95 21.08 6.23
C GLU A 214 -9.51 20.58 7.60
N LEU A 215 -9.19 19.29 7.75
CA LEU A 215 -8.67 18.74 8.99
C LEU A 215 -7.34 19.38 9.40
N VAL A 216 -6.44 19.63 8.43
CA VAL A 216 -5.17 20.30 8.70
C VAL A 216 -5.40 21.78 9.03
N ALA A 217 -6.27 22.47 8.30
CA ALA A 217 -6.59 23.88 8.54
C ALA A 217 -7.28 24.10 9.90
N GLY A 218 -8.18 23.19 10.29
CA GLY A 218 -8.95 23.19 11.52
C GLY A 218 -8.32 22.37 12.64
N ALA A 219 -7.04 22.00 12.57
CA ALA A 219 -6.43 21.08 13.54
C ALA A 219 -6.51 21.57 15.00
N ALA A 220 -6.46 22.88 15.22
CA ALA A 220 -6.63 23.48 16.55
C ALA A 220 -8.06 23.30 17.08
N ASP A 221 -9.06 23.56 16.23
CA ASP A 221 -10.48 23.40 16.58
C ASP A 221 -10.83 21.93 16.77
N TYR A 222 -10.34 21.04 15.90
CA TYR A 222 -10.45 19.59 16.06
C TYR A 222 -9.91 19.14 17.42
N SER A 223 -8.70 19.57 17.78
CA SER A 223 -8.07 19.21 19.06
C SER A 223 -8.86 19.74 20.25
N LYS A 224 -9.43 20.94 20.12
CA LYS A 224 -10.26 21.56 21.15
C LYS A 224 -11.57 20.82 21.33
N SER A 225 -12.32 20.53 20.24
CA SER A 225 -13.56 19.75 20.32
C SER A 225 -13.33 18.39 20.98
N VAL A 226 -12.24 17.71 20.63
CA VAL A 226 -11.87 16.44 21.27
C VAL A 226 -11.59 16.61 22.77
N ALA A 227 -10.86 17.65 23.16
CA ALA A 227 -10.55 17.94 24.57
C ALA A 227 -11.80 18.31 25.38
N ASP A 228 -12.75 19.00 24.75
CA ASP A 228 -14.03 19.42 25.33
C ASP A 228 -15.07 18.26 25.35
N GLY A 229 -14.75 17.11 24.74
CA GLY A 229 -15.62 15.94 24.66
C GLY A 229 -16.74 16.07 23.61
N GLU A 230 -16.60 17.00 22.68
CA GLU A 230 -17.51 17.20 21.55
C GLU A 230 -17.10 16.37 20.34
N VAL A 231 -18.07 16.05 19.47
CA VAL A 231 -17.81 15.36 18.21
C VAL A 231 -17.31 16.39 17.18
N PRO A 232 -16.07 16.30 16.68
CA PRO A 232 -15.57 17.24 15.67
C PRO A 232 -16.37 17.14 14.36
N GLU A 233 -16.54 18.27 13.67
CA GLU A 233 -17.23 18.29 12.36
C GLU A 233 -16.53 17.39 11.33
N GLN A 234 -15.19 17.49 11.23
CA GLN A 234 -14.37 16.63 10.36
C GLN A 234 -14.00 15.31 11.06
N ARG A 235 -15.01 14.61 11.60
CA ARG A 235 -14.81 13.30 12.25
C ARG A 235 -14.28 12.29 11.23
N MET A 236 -13.09 11.76 11.49
CA MET A 236 -12.55 10.63 10.73
C MET A 236 -13.13 9.30 11.26
N VAL A 237 -13.52 8.42 10.34
CA VAL A 237 -13.99 7.05 10.66
C VAL A 237 -12.80 6.17 11.05
N SER A 238 -12.81 5.60 12.24
CA SER A 238 -11.81 4.62 12.68
C SER A 238 -12.17 3.20 12.25
N ALA A 239 -11.32 2.24 12.61
CA ALA A 239 -11.64 0.82 12.43
C ALA A 239 -12.90 0.39 13.19
N VAL A 240 -13.21 1.02 14.33
CA VAL A 240 -14.42 0.74 15.12
C VAL A 240 -15.65 1.32 14.42
N GLY A 241 -15.59 2.57 13.95
CA GLY A 241 -16.67 3.17 13.16
C GLY A 241 -16.94 2.40 11.86
N GLY A 242 -15.88 1.96 11.17
CA GLY A 242 -16.02 1.12 9.98
C GLY A 242 -16.70 -0.23 10.27
N ALA A 243 -16.41 -0.85 11.42
CA ALA A 243 -17.10 -2.05 11.87
C ALA A 243 -18.59 -1.78 12.17
N GLN A 244 -18.91 -0.67 12.85
CA GLN A 244 -20.30 -0.26 13.13
C GLN A 244 -21.09 0.00 11.85
N LEU A 245 -20.49 0.71 10.88
CA LEU A 245 -21.09 0.92 9.56
C LEU A 245 -21.32 -0.40 8.84
N THR A 246 -20.37 -1.34 8.93
CA THR A 246 -20.49 -2.65 8.27
C THR A 246 -21.61 -3.50 8.88
N ASP A 247 -21.77 -3.46 10.21
CA ASP A 247 -22.79 -4.22 10.93
C ASP A 247 -24.20 -3.84 10.48
N GLY A 248 -24.47 -2.53 10.34
CA GLY A 248 -25.76 -2.03 9.82
C GLY A 248 -26.06 -2.43 8.37
N LEU A 249 -25.05 -2.84 7.59
CA LEU A 249 -25.20 -3.21 6.18
C LEU A 249 -25.42 -4.71 5.95
N LEU A 250 -24.95 -5.58 6.87
CA LEU A 250 -24.91 -7.03 6.65
C LEU A 250 -26.29 -7.63 6.38
N ASP A 251 -27.30 -7.21 7.13
CA ASP A 251 -28.63 -7.82 7.06
C ASP A 251 -29.57 -7.11 6.07
N GLN A 252 -29.39 -5.81 5.86
CA GLN A 252 -30.35 -5.00 5.10
C GLN A 252 -29.94 -4.82 3.64
N HIS A 253 -28.65 -4.55 3.39
CA HIS A 253 -28.17 -4.11 2.08
C HIS A 253 -26.74 -4.64 1.80
N PRO A 254 -26.57 -5.97 1.60
CA PRO A 254 -25.24 -6.55 1.43
C PRO A 254 -24.50 -6.04 0.19
N SER A 255 -25.22 -5.58 -0.85
CA SER A 255 -24.59 -4.94 -2.02
C SER A 255 -23.81 -3.67 -1.64
N ARG A 256 -24.22 -2.94 -0.59
CA ARG A 256 -23.51 -1.74 -0.10
C ARG A 256 -22.16 -2.06 0.53
N LEU A 257 -21.86 -3.33 0.84
CA LEU A 257 -20.51 -3.74 1.21
C LEU A 257 -19.51 -3.55 0.05
N LEU A 258 -19.97 -3.71 -1.20
CA LEU A 258 -19.15 -3.40 -2.39
C LEU A 258 -18.89 -1.91 -2.51
N LEU A 259 -19.91 -1.08 -2.24
CA LEU A 259 -19.76 0.37 -2.18
C LEU A 259 -18.76 0.75 -1.10
N LEU A 260 -18.94 0.25 0.13
CA LEU A 260 -18.06 0.51 1.27
C LEU A 260 -16.61 0.10 0.98
N ALA A 261 -16.40 -1.10 0.44
CA ALA A 261 -15.08 -1.57 0.04
C ALA A 261 -14.47 -0.68 -1.07
N GLY A 262 -15.28 -0.21 -2.02
CA GLY A 262 -14.85 0.73 -3.05
C GLY A 262 -14.42 2.08 -2.46
N LEU A 263 -15.21 2.63 -1.51
CA LEU A 263 -14.88 3.86 -0.79
C LEU A 263 -13.54 3.72 -0.07
N PHE A 264 -13.35 2.67 0.72
CA PHE A 264 -12.07 2.42 1.40
C PHE A 264 -10.92 2.19 0.42
N SER A 265 -11.14 1.47 -0.69
CA SER A 265 -10.10 1.25 -1.70
C SER A 265 -9.63 2.58 -2.31
N THR A 266 -10.57 3.47 -2.67
CA THR A 266 -10.27 4.82 -3.14
C THR A 266 -9.55 5.64 -2.08
N SER A 267 -10.07 5.69 -0.85
CA SER A 267 -9.43 6.45 0.24
C SER A 267 -8.02 5.95 0.52
N ILE A 268 -7.79 4.64 0.61
CA ILE A 268 -6.44 4.06 0.81
C ILE A 268 -5.51 4.48 -0.33
N ALA A 269 -5.99 4.51 -1.59
CA ALA A 269 -5.19 4.97 -2.72
C ALA A 269 -4.81 6.46 -2.59
N VAL A 270 -5.77 7.31 -2.25
CA VAL A 270 -5.56 8.76 -2.07
C VAL A 270 -4.63 9.06 -0.91
N PHE A 271 -4.84 8.42 0.25
CA PHE A 271 -3.96 8.52 1.40
C PHE A 271 -2.54 8.10 1.04
N ASN A 272 -2.36 6.96 0.36
CA ASN A 272 -1.03 6.54 -0.07
C ASN A 272 -0.42 7.44 -1.14
N LEU A 273 -1.18 8.29 -1.83
CA LEU A 273 -0.63 9.25 -2.79
C LEU A 273 -0.12 10.54 -2.13
N LEU A 274 -0.42 10.78 -0.84
CA LEU A 274 0.04 11.96 -0.12
C LEU A 274 1.58 12.04 -0.12
N PRO A 275 2.17 13.22 -0.35
CA PRO A 275 3.62 13.40 -0.47
C PRO A 275 4.32 13.41 0.91
N LEU A 276 4.00 12.45 1.77
CA LEU A 276 4.46 12.34 3.15
C LEU A 276 5.01 10.93 3.38
N LEU A 277 6.23 10.81 3.91
CA LEU A 277 6.72 9.51 4.38
C LEU A 277 5.99 9.12 5.66
N PRO A 278 5.69 7.82 5.89
CA PRO A 278 6.15 6.65 5.16
C PRO A 278 5.26 6.23 3.97
N LEU A 279 4.26 7.02 3.59
CA LEU A 279 3.33 6.70 2.51
C LEU A 279 4.06 6.61 1.15
N ASP A 280 3.46 5.90 0.20
CA ASP A 280 4.01 5.72 -1.14
C ASP A 280 4.30 7.06 -1.84
N GLY A 281 3.38 8.01 -1.73
CA GLY A 281 3.48 9.34 -2.32
C GLY A 281 4.69 10.12 -1.81
N GLY A 282 5.08 9.93 -0.54
CA GLY A 282 6.33 10.46 0.01
C GLY A 282 7.56 9.89 -0.69
N HIS A 283 7.59 8.58 -0.93
CA HIS A 283 8.68 7.94 -1.68
C HIS A 283 8.71 8.38 -3.15
N ALA A 284 7.54 8.50 -3.79
CA ALA A 284 7.41 9.01 -5.13
C ALA A 284 7.89 10.47 -5.24
N ALA A 285 7.51 11.33 -4.29
CA ALA A 285 7.94 12.72 -4.21
C ALA A 285 9.47 12.84 -4.10
N LEU A 286 10.11 12.00 -3.29
CA LEU A 286 11.58 11.96 -3.21
C LEU A 286 12.23 11.58 -4.54
N ILE A 287 11.67 10.63 -5.30
CA ILE A 287 12.22 10.25 -6.62
C ILE A 287 12.03 11.36 -7.64
N VAL A 288 10.88 12.03 -7.63
CA VAL A 288 10.61 13.18 -8.50
C VAL A 288 11.56 14.32 -8.17
N ALA A 289 11.75 14.65 -6.89
CA ALA A 289 12.70 15.66 -6.44
C ALA A 289 14.15 15.29 -6.82
N GLU A 290 14.54 14.01 -6.66
CA GLU A 290 15.83 13.50 -7.12
C GLU A 290 16.04 13.77 -8.62
N GLY A 291 15.04 13.46 -9.45
CA GLY A 291 15.06 13.70 -10.88
C GLY A 291 15.16 15.17 -11.26
N ALA A 292 14.39 16.03 -10.59
CA ALA A 292 14.40 17.48 -10.80
C ALA A 292 15.77 18.08 -10.46
N ILE A 293 16.31 17.75 -9.28
CA ILE A 293 17.63 18.24 -8.83
C ILE A 293 18.74 17.74 -9.74
N ALA A 294 18.69 16.47 -10.15
CA ALA A 294 19.64 15.90 -11.10
C ALA A 294 19.68 16.68 -12.42
N ARG A 295 18.52 17.11 -12.90
CA ARG A 295 18.37 17.91 -14.14
C ARG A 295 18.93 19.32 -13.96
N VAL A 296 18.54 20.02 -12.89
CA VAL A 296 18.98 21.39 -12.60
C VAL A 296 20.49 21.44 -12.35
N ARG A 297 21.03 20.51 -11.57
CA ARG A 297 22.47 20.47 -11.21
C ARG A 297 23.34 19.78 -12.26
N ARG A 298 22.77 19.31 -13.38
CA ARG A 298 23.46 18.51 -14.40
C ARG A 298 24.23 17.31 -13.81
N ARG A 299 23.68 16.71 -12.75
CA ARG A 299 24.26 15.53 -12.07
C ARG A 299 23.34 14.32 -12.29
N PRO A 300 23.51 13.55 -13.37
CA PRO A 300 22.58 12.49 -13.74
C PRO A 300 22.45 11.40 -12.67
N ARG A 301 23.51 11.15 -11.89
CA ARG A 301 23.57 10.17 -10.80
C ARG A 301 23.22 10.75 -9.41
N TYR A 302 22.66 11.96 -9.32
CA TYR A 302 22.22 12.52 -8.03
C TYR A 302 21.15 11.65 -7.38
N ARG A 303 21.29 11.42 -6.06
CA ARG A 303 20.36 10.65 -5.23
C ARG A 303 20.10 11.39 -3.93
N LEU A 304 18.83 11.41 -3.52
CA LEU A 304 18.46 11.88 -2.20
C LEU A 304 18.62 10.71 -1.22
N ASP A 305 19.27 10.98 -0.10
CA ASP A 305 19.37 10.03 1.00
C ASP A 305 18.07 10.06 1.81
N PRO A 306 17.28 8.98 1.83
CA PRO A 306 16.04 8.92 2.61
C PRO A 306 16.29 9.05 4.12
N ASN A 307 17.50 8.75 4.61
CA ASN A 307 17.85 8.92 6.01
C ASN A 307 17.83 10.38 6.48
N ARG A 308 17.74 11.36 5.59
CA ARG A 308 17.55 12.76 5.96
C ARG A 308 16.11 13.06 6.42
N PHE A 309 15.16 12.22 6.04
CA PHE A 309 13.73 12.47 6.27
C PHE A 309 13.13 11.56 7.36
N ARG A 310 13.92 10.72 8.02
CA ARG A 310 13.43 9.77 9.05
C ARG A 310 12.73 10.44 10.22
N VAL A 311 13.22 11.59 10.69
CA VAL A 311 12.56 12.31 11.80
C VAL A 311 11.20 12.83 11.35
N ALA A 312 11.11 13.42 10.15
CA ALA A 312 9.84 13.87 9.59
C ALA A 312 8.88 12.68 9.35
N ALA A 313 9.38 11.57 8.81
CA ALA A 313 8.60 10.34 8.63
C ALA A 313 8.07 9.79 9.96
N ALA A 314 8.90 9.77 11.01
CA ALA A 314 8.49 9.34 12.34
C ALA A 314 7.42 10.28 12.93
N ALA A 315 7.57 11.60 12.74
CA ALA A 315 6.56 12.57 13.17
C ALA A 315 5.21 12.34 12.47
N VAL A 316 5.22 12.08 11.15
CA VAL A 316 4.00 11.72 10.41
C VAL A 316 3.36 10.45 10.97
N VAL A 317 4.14 9.40 11.25
CA VAL A 317 3.61 8.17 11.87
C VAL A 317 2.97 8.47 13.23
N VAL A 318 3.62 9.26 14.08
CA VAL A 318 3.07 9.64 15.40
C VAL A 318 1.75 10.39 15.23
N VAL A 319 1.67 11.34 14.30
CA VAL A 319 0.43 12.08 14.00
C VAL A 319 -0.67 11.14 13.51
N LEU A 320 -0.38 10.24 12.57
CA LEU A 320 -1.37 9.28 12.06
C LEU A 320 -1.87 8.33 13.16
N LEU A 321 -0.97 7.87 14.03
CA LEU A 321 -1.35 7.04 15.19
C LEU A 321 -2.20 7.81 16.19
N ALA A 322 -1.86 9.08 16.46
CA ALA A 322 -2.64 9.93 17.34
C ALA A 322 -4.04 10.20 16.77
N LEU A 323 -4.14 10.56 15.49
CA LEU A 323 -5.43 10.74 14.80
C LEU A 323 -6.24 9.45 14.83
N GLY A 324 -5.65 8.30 14.50
CA GLY A 324 -6.33 7.01 14.55
C GLY A 324 -6.83 6.63 15.95
N ALA A 325 -6.03 6.89 16.99
CA ALA A 325 -6.42 6.65 18.38
C ALA A 325 -7.56 7.58 18.82
N THR A 326 -7.50 8.86 18.47
CA THR A 326 -8.55 9.84 18.76
C THR A 326 -9.85 9.51 18.03
N SER A 327 -9.79 9.15 16.75
CA SER A 327 -10.97 8.69 15.99
C SER A 327 -11.59 7.45 16.62
N MET A 328 -10.76 6.49 17.06
CA MET A 328 -11.25 5.30 17.74
C MET A 328 -11.92 5.64 19.07
N TYR A 329 -11.36 6.57 19.84
CA TYR A 329 -11.96 7.08 21.07
C TYR A 329 -13.33 7.73 20.81
N ILE A 330 -13.43 8.60 19.80
CA ILE A 330 -14.69 9.24 19.40
C ILE A 330 -15.72 8.18 18.96
N ASP A 331 -15.31 7.18 18.16
CA ASP A 331 -16.20 6.14 17.67
C ASP A 331 -16.73 5.20 18.76
N VAL A 332 -15.98 5.02 19.84
CA VAL A 332 -16.41 4.25 21.02
C VAL A 332 -17.38 5.05 21.87
N LEU A 333 -17.13 6.35 22.09
CA LEU A 333 -17.99 7.20 22.93
C LEU A 333 -19.26 7.69 22.22
N HIS A 334 -19.19 7.90 20.91
CA HIS A 334 -20.29 8.38 20.09
C HIS A 334 -20.53 7.45 18.90
N PRO A 335 -21.12 6.25 19.11
CA PRO A 335 -21.32 5.26 18.05
C PRO A 335 -22.07 5.83 16.84
N LEU A 336 -21.61 5.49 15.64
CA LEU A 336 -22.23 5.95 14.39
C LEU A 336 -23.66 5.43 14.23
N SER A 337 -23.98 4.27 14.82
CA SER A 337 -25.33 3.69 14.83
C SER A 337 -26.34 4.47 15.69
N ALA A 338 -25.88 5.38 16.55
CA ALA A 338 -26.75 6.24 17.37
C ALA A 338 -27.10 7.56 16.67
N VAL A 339 -26.43 7.88 15.57
CA VAL A 339 -26.71 9.03 14.71
C VAL A 339 -27.47 8.50 13.50
N GLY A 340 -28.76 8.22 13.72
CA GLY A 340 -29.69 7.73 12.70
C GLY A 340 -30.08 8.80 11.69
#